data_AF-M2TRM6-F1
#
_entry.id   AF-M2TRM6-F1
#
_cell.length_a   1.000
_cell.length_b   1.000
_cell.length_c   1.000
_cell.angle_alpha   90.00
_cell.angle_beta   90.00
_cell.angle_gamma   90.00
#
_symmetry.space_group_name_H-M   'P 1'
#
loop_
_entity.id
_entity.type
_entity.pdbx_description
1 polymer ?
#
loop_
_entity_poly.entity_id
_entity_poly.type
_entity_poly.pdbx_seq_one_letter_code
_entity_poly.pdbx_strand_id
1 'polypeptide(L)'
;MSEIPAPQWNCAMEWLIWLQASPEDQELRAACEAWQRASPVNASAWQRAEQIWRLAGQLPPAPQRQRRPGKNPAAWIVRAICSRARKA
;
A
#
# COMPACT_ATOMS: atom_id res chain seq x y z
N MET A 1 -5.32 -23.61 9.59
CA MET A 1 -3.94 -24.09 9.42
C MET A 1 -3.18 -22.96 8.76
N SER A 2 -2.40 -22.19 9.51
CA SER A 2 -1.59 -21.12 8.93
C SER A 2 -0.34 -21.76 8.35
N GLU A 3 -0.34 -22.02 7.03
CA GLU A 3 0.89 -22.39 6.34
C GLU A 3 1.89 -21.25 6.51
N ILE A 4 2.96 -21.48 7.26
CA ILE A 4 4.11 -20.58 7.28
C ILE A 4 4.64 -20.59 5.84
N PRO A 5 4.73 -19.43 5.16
CA PRO A 5 5.19 -19.40 3.79
C PRO A 5 6.59 -20.00 3.69
N ALA A 6 6.84 -20.73 2.59
CA ALA A 6 8.15 -21.31 2.32
C ALA A 6 9.26 -20.25 2.42
N PRO A 7 10.47 -20.58 2.89
CA PRO A 7 11.54 -19.60 3.10
C PRO A 7 11.88 -18.81 1.82
N GLN A 8 11.76 -19.42 0.64
CA GLN A 8 11.99 -18.76 -0.65
C GLN A 8 10.93 -17.71 -0.98
N TRP A 9 9.69 -17.89 -0.49
CA TRP A 9 8.63 -16.88 -0.62
C TRP A 9 8.99 -15.61 0.14
N ASN A 10 9.46 -15.74 1.39
CA ASN A 10 9.88 -14.58 2.19
C ASN A 10 11.05 -13.86 1.50
N CYS A 11 12.05 -14.59 1.01
CA CYS A 11 13.16 -13.99 0.27
C CYS A 11 12.69 -13.24 -1.00
N ALA A 12 11.74 -13.79 -1.76
CA ALA A 12 11.20 -13.12 -2.94
C ALA A 12 10.49 -11.80 -2.58
N MET A 13 9.74 -11.78 -1.48
CA MET A 13 9.07 -10.57 -0.98
C MET A 13 10.07 -9.52 -0.51
N GLU A 14 11.14 -9.90 0.19
CA GLU A 14 12.21 -8.97 0.60
C GLU A 14 12.89 -8.35 -0.63
N TRP A 15 13.22 -9.14 -1.64
CA TRP A 15 13.77 -8.63 -2.90
C TRP A 15 12.84 -7.61 -3.58
N LEU A 16 11.53 -7.87 -3.62
CA LEU A 16 10.56 -6.92 -4.14
C LEU A 16 10.58 -5.61 -3.36
N ILE A 17 10.58 -5.67 -2.03
CA ILE A 17 10.61 -4.48 -1.18
C ILE A 17 11.85 -3.64 -1.47
N TRP A 18 13.03 -4.26 -1.53
CA TRP A 18 14.28 -3.54 -1.82
C TRP A 18 14.27 -2.92 -3.21
N LEU A 19 13.81 -3.65 -4.23
CA LEU A 19 13.74 -3.15 -5.61
C LEU A 19 12.73 -2.01 -5.78
N GLN A 20 11.65 -2.00 -5.00
CA GLN A 20 10.68 -0.89 -5.00
C GLN A 20 11.18 0.33 -4.22
N ALA A 21 11.99 0.12 -3.18
CA ALA A 21 12.63 1.20 -2.43
C ALA A 21 13.74 1.89 -3.24
N SER A 22 14.44 1.13 -4.09
CA SER A 22 15.58 1.61 -4.88
C SER A 22 15.44 1.22 -6.37
N PRO A 23 14.50 1.82 -7.11
CA PRO A 23 14.20 1.42 -8.48
C PRO A 23 15.31 1.75 -9.48
N GLU A 24 16.27 2.60 -9.14
CA GLU A 24 17.39 2.99 -10.01
C GLU A 24 18.62 2.11 -9.81
N ASP A 25 18.66 1.31 -8.73
CA ASP A 25 19.82 0.51 -8.35
C ASP A 25 19.97 -0.71 -9.28
N GLN A 26 20.96 -0.63 -10.17
CA GLN A 26 21.26 -1.70 -11.13
C GLN A 26 21.99 -2.87 -10.48
N GLU A 27 22.79 -2.64 -9.43
CA GLU A 27 23.50 -3.70 -8.72
C GLU A 27 22.51 -4.57 -7.95
N LEU A 28 21.52 -3.94 -7.31
CA LEU A 28 20.45 -4.65 -6.62
C LEU A 28 19.62 -5.52 -7.57
N ARG A 29 19.32 -5.03 -8.78
CA ARG A 29 18.67 -5.82 -9.84
C ARG A 29 19.52 -7.02 -10.24
N ALA A 30 20.81 -6.81 -10.51
CA ALA A 30 21.72 -7.88 -10.91
C ALA A 30 21.86 -8.95 -9.81
N ALA A 31 21.93 -8.54 -8.55
CA ALA A 31 21.98 -9.45 -7.40
C ALA A 31 20.68 -10.27 -7.27
N CYS A 32 19.52 -9.64 -7.46
CA CYS A 32 18.24 -10.33 -7.47
C CYS A 32 18.17 -11.37 -8.60
N GLU A 33 18.59 -11.01 -9.82
CA GLU A 33 18.64 -11.96 -10.94
C GLU A 33 19.61 -13.12 -10.68
N ALA A 34 20.77 -12.87 -10.07
CA ALA A 34 21.70 -13.92 -9.68
C ALA A 34 21.08 -14.88 -8.67
N TRP A 35 20.35 -14.34 -7.67
CA TRP A 35 19.61 -15.15 -6.71
C TRP A 35 18.51 -16.01 -7.36
N GLN A 36 17.79 -15.46 -8.34
CA GLN A 36 16.79 -16.22 -9.11
C GLN A 36 17.43 -17.37 -9.91
N ARG A 37 18.58 -17.13 -10.55
CA ARG A 37 19.31 -18.15 -11.34
C ARG A 37 19.93 -19.25 -10.48
N ALA A 38 20.17 -18.99 -9.19
CA ALA A 38 20.79 -19.96 -8.30
C ALA A 38 19.92 -21.20 -8.02
N SER A 39 18.59 -21.11 -8.18
CA SER A 39 17.69 -22.26 -8.01
C SER A 39 16.36 -22.05 -8.72
N PRO A 40 15.79 -23.09 -9.37
CA PRO A 40 14.45 -23.01 -9.96
C PRO A 40 13.36 -22.70 -8.92
N VAL A 41 13.57 -23.06 -7.65
CA VAL A 41 12.62 -22.72 -6.56
C VAL A 41 12.61 -21.22 -6.29
N ASN A 42 13.77 -20.55 -6.36
CA ASN A 42 13.87 -19.09 -6.19
C ASN A 42 13.17 -18.37 -7.35
N ALA A 43 13.42 -18.82 -8.59
CA ALA A 43 12.76 -18.28 -9.77
C ALA A 43 11.23 -18.41 -9.69
N SER A 44 10.72 -19.58 -9.27
CA SER A 44 9.29 -19.79 -9.07
C SER A 44 8.70 -18.89 -7.97
N ALA A 45 9.39 -18.74 -6.84
CA ALA A 45 8.98 -17.85 -5.76
C ALA A 45 8.93 -16.38 -6.24
N TRP A 46 9.94 -15.94 -6.98
CA TRP A 46 10.01 -14.61 -7.57
C TRP A 46 8.83 -14.32 -8.50
N GLN A 47 8.55 -15.21 -9.45
CA GLN A 47 7.43 -15.05 -10.39
C GLN A 47 6.09 -14.90 -9.67
N ARG A 48 5.87 -15.70 -8.62
CA ARG A 48 4.63 -15.63 -7.85
C ARG A 48 4.52 -14.34 -7.04
N ALA A 49 5.64 -13.89 -6.46
CA ALA A 49 5.70 -12.63 -5.74
C ALA A 49 5.42 -11.44 -6.68
N GLU A 50 6.03 -11.41 -7.86
CA GLU A 50 5.78 -10.38 -8.89
C GLU A 50 4.32 -10.36 -9.35
N GLN A 51 3.72 -11.53 -9.55
CA GLN A 51 2.31 -11.63 -9.93
C GLN A 51 1.41 -11.00 -8.86
N ILE A 52 1.64 -11.34 -7.59
CA ILE A 52 0.87 -10.80 -6.47
C ILE A 52 1.10 -9.29 -6.33
N TRP A 53 2.34 -8.83 -6.45
CA TRP A 53 2.66 -7.40 -6.42
C TRP A 53 1.94 -6.62 -7.51
N ARG A 54 1.95 -7.14 -8.74
CA ARG A 54 1.24 -6.53 -9.87
C ARG A 54 -0.27 -6.45 -9.62
N LEU A 55 -0.88 -7.51 -9.08
CA LEU A 55 -2.30 -7.51 -8.74
C LEU A 55 -2.62 -6.53 -7.62
N ALA A 56 -1.75 -6.42 -6.60
CA ALA A 56 -1.91 -5.47 -5.52
C ALA A 56 -1.84 -4.01 -6.01
N GLY A 57 -0.92 -3.71 -6.93
CA GLY A 57 -0.80 -2.39 -7.55
C GLY A 57 -1.97 -1.99 -8.46
N GLN A 58 -2.80 -2.95 -8.89
CA GLN A 58 -4.00 -2.70 -9.69
C GLN A 58 -5.25 -2.46 -8.84
N LEU A 59 -5.16 -2.60 -7.50
CA LEU A 59 -6.30 -2.36 -6.64
C LEU A 59 -6.70 -0.87 -6.73
N PRO A 60 -7.97 -0.57 -7.01
CA PRO A 60 -8.43 0.81 -7.02
C PRO A 60 -8.16 1.44 -5.65
N PRO A 61 -7.75 2.72 -5.60
CA PRO A 61 -7.58 3.41 -4.33
C PRO A 61 -8.88 3.25 -3.54
N ALA A 62 -8.76 2.72 -2.32
CA ALA A 62 -9.93 2.50 -1.47
C ALA A 62 -10.73 3.80 -1.43
N PRO A 63 -12.07 3.76 -1.58
CA PRO A 63 -12.86 4.98 -1.57
C PRO A 63 -12.53 5.73 -0.29
N GLN A 64 -11.90 6.90 -0.43
CA GLN A 64 -11.57 7.79 0.66
C GLN A 64 -12.87 7.92 1.45
N ARG A 65 -12.93 7.34 2.65
CA ARG A 65 -14.11 7.43 3.50
C ARG A 65 -14.21 8.89 3.85
N GLN A 66 -14.92 9.67 3.02
CA GLN A 66 -15.10 11.08 3.23
C GLN A 66 -15.66 11.18 4.63
N ARG A 67 -14.89 11.79 5.54
CA ARG A 67 -15.41 12.17 6.85
C ARG A 67 -16.59 13.07 6.50
N ARG A 68 -17.79 12.50 6.49
CA ARG A 68 -19.02 13.29 6.43
C ARG A 68 -18.85 14.30 7.56
N PRO A 69 -18.83 15.61 7.27
CA PRO A 69 -18.80 16.58 8.35
C PRO A 69 -19.99 16.23 9.23
N GLY A 70 -19.69 15.83 10.46
CA GLY A 70 -20.72 15.48 11.44
C GLY A 70 -21.70 16.63 11.44
N LYS A 71 -22.96 16.33 11.13
CA LYS A 71 -24.03 17.32 11.04
C LYS A 71 -24.16 17.89 12.46
N ASN A 72 -23.43 18.95 12.77
CA ASN A 72 -23.37 19.49 14.11
C ASN A 72 -24.74 20.10 14.38
N PRO A 73 -25.58 19.47 15.22
CA PRO A 73 -26.95 19.92 15.42
C PRO A 73 -27.00 21.27 16.13
N ALA A 74 -25.87 21.82 16.60
CA ALA A 74 -25.77 23.14 17.21
C ALA A 74 -25.38 24.27 16.23
N ALA A 75 -25.12 23.97 14.95
CA ALA A 75 -24.70 24.98 13.98
C ALA A 75 -25.75 26.09 13.75
N TRP A 76 -27.04 25.78 13.95
CA TRP A 76 -28.12 26.76 13.87
C TRP A 76 -28.09 27.75 15.05
N ILE A 77 -27.62 27.32 16.23
CA ILE A 77 -27.58 28.13 17.46
C ILE A 77 -26.59 29.29 17.28
N VAL A 78 -25.37 28.99 16.82
CA VAL A 78 -24.35 30.02 16.57
C VAL A 78 -24.81 31.01 15.50
N ARG A 79 -25.46 30.51 14.42
CA ARG A 79 -26.03 31.38 13.38
C ARG A 79 -27.12 32.31 13.91
N ALA A 80 -28.02 31.82 14.77
CA ALA A 80 -29.10 32.61 15.34
C ALA A 80 -28.60 33.70 16.31
N ILE A 81 -27.56 33.40 17.09
CA ILE A 81 -26.96 34.37 18.02
C ILE A 81 -26.24 35.48 17.24
N CYS A 82 -25.43 35.14 16.24
CA CYS A 82 -24.70 36.14 15.45
C CYS A 82 -25.61 37.01 14.56
N SER A 83 -26.79 36.55 14.15
CA SER A 83 -27.75 37.39 13.42
C SER A 83 -28.40 38.46 14.29
N ARG A 84 -28.49 38.24 15.61
CA ARG A 84 -29.12 39.18 16.55
C ARG A 84 -28.19 40.33 16.94
N ALA A 85 -26.88 40.10 16.93
CA ALA A 85 -25.88 41.13 17.26
C ALA A 85 -25.65 42.18 16.15
N ARG A 86 -26.11 41.95 14.91
CA ARG A 86 -25.93 42.88 13.77
C ARG A 86 -27.07 43.90 13.57
N LYS A 87 -28.08 43.90 14.44
CA LYS A 87 -29.26 44.78 14.36
C LYS A 87 -29.39 45.78 15.53
N ALA A 88 -28.30 46.06 16.23
CA ALA A 88 -28.23 47.10 17.26
C ALA A 88 -27.38 48.26 16.77
#